data_AF-A0A7C7SWU4-F1
#
_entry.id   AF-A0A7C7SWU4-F1
#
_cell.length_a   1.000
_cell.length_b   1.000
_cell.length_c   1.000
_cell.angle_alpha   90.00
_cell.angle_beta   90.00
_cell.angle_gamma   90.00
#
_symmetry.space_group_name_H-M   'P 1'
#
loop_
_entity.id
_entity.type
_entity.pdbx_description
1 polymer ?
#
loop_
_entity_poly.entity_id
_entity_poly.type
_entity_poly.pdbx_seq_one_letter_code
_entity_poly.pdbx_strand_id
1 'polypeptide(L)'
;MVLEEHGQSKLTVRVFCQREGLSEPSFYSWRKKIAKRDAAAVFVPVELIDADNNDGVQVESVLSDRLEILTPGGFALRFFHATNTNRLSELLGAILRIEDGAVSC
;
A
#
# COMPACT_ATOMS: atom_id res chain seq x y z
N MET A 1 -11.12 -13.44 -5.13
CA MET A 1 -11.13 -14.01 -3.75
C MET A 1 -12.59 -14.19 -3.29
N VAL A 2 -12.89 -15.18 -2.43
CA VAL A 2 -14.27 -15.51 -1.97
C VAL A 2 -15.09 -14.31 -1.47
N LEU A 3 -14.46 -13.33 -0.83
CA LEU A 3 -15.13 -12.10 -0.38
C LEU A 3 -15.52 -11.15 -1.52
N GLU A 4 -14.68 -11.08 -2.55
CA GLU A 4 -14.95 -10.30 -3.77
C GLU A 4 -16.06 -10.97 -4.58
N GLU A 5 -16.04 -12.30 -4.68
CA GLU A 5 -17.09 -13.09 -5.33
C GLU A 5 -18.44 -12.94 -4.61
N HIS A 6 -18.45 -12.94 -3.28
CA HIS A 6 -19.66 -12.60 -2.51
C HIS A 6 -20.15 -11.19 -2.85
N GLY A 7 -19.25 -10.20 -2.86
CA GLY A 7 -19.57 -8.81 -3.20
C GLY A 7 -20.15 -8.64 -4.60
N GLN A 8 -19.63 -9.38 -5.58
CA GLN A 8 -20.12 -9.38 -6.97
C GLN A 8 -21.42 -10.16 -7.14
N SER A 9 -21.62 -11.24 -6.37
CA SER A 9 -22.80 -12.11 -6.49
C SER A 9 -24.11 -11.45 -6.08
N LYS A 10 -24.05 -10.40 -5.24
CA LYS A 10 -25.22 -9.73 -4.62
C LYS A 10 -26.15 -10.67 -3.85
N LEU A 11 -25.69 -11.88 -3.53
CA LEU A 11 -26.42 -12.84 -2.70
C LEU A 11 -26.34 -12.43 -1.23
N THR A 12 -27.30 -12.90 -0.44
CA THR A 12 -27.14 -12.83 1.01
C THR A 12 -26.04 -13.80 1.45
N VAL A 13 -25.37 -13.49 2.56
CA VAL A 13 -24.28 -14.31 3.11
C VAL A 13 -24.70 -15.77 3.27
N ARG A 14 -25.93 -16.02 3.74
CA ARG A 14 -26.49 -17.36 3.92
C ARG A 14 -26.60 -18.13 2.61
N VAL A 15 -27.19 -17.51 1.59
CA VAL A 15 -27.36 -18.13 0.25
C VAL A 15 -26.00 -18.37 -0.40
N PHE A 16 -25.07 -17.43 -0.26
CA PHE A 16 -23.71 -17.57 -0.76
C PHE A 16 -22.95 -18.70 -0.05
N CYS A 17 -22.99 -18.76 1.28
CA CYS A 17 -22.32 -19.80 2.05
C CYS A 17 -22.88 -21.19 1.72
N GLN A 18 -24.19 -21.31 1.52
CA GLN A 18 -24.83 -22.55 1.08
C GLN A 18 -24.35 -22.98 -0.32
N ARG A 19 -24.23 -22.04 -1.27
CA ARG A 19 -23.78 -22.31 -2.63
C ARG A 19 -22.31 -22.72 -2.69
N GLU A 20 -21.45 -22.05 -1.92
CA GLU A 20 -20.00 -22.28 -1.92
C GLU A 20 -19.56 -23.39 -0.95
N GLY A 21 -20.50 -24.05 -0.24
CA GLY A 21 -20.17 -25.08 0.75
C GLY A 21 -19.40 -24.56 1.97
N LEU A 22 -19.58 -23.27 2.30
CA LEU A 22 -18.92 -22.60 3.40
C LEU A 22 -19.82 -22.55 4.64
N SER A 23 -19.22 -22.55 5.83
CA SER A 23 -19.97 -22.25 7.05
C SER A 23 -20.09 -20.75 7.25
N GLU A 24 -21.29 -20.27 7.59
CA GLU A 24 -21.54 -18.85 7.89
C GLU A 24 -20.60 -18.30 8.98
N PRO A 25 -20.31 -19.02 10.10
CA PRO A 25 -19.40 -18.53 11.12
C PRO A 25 -17.97 -18.32 10.61
N SER A 26 -17.47 -19.22 9.76
CA SER A 26 -16.15 -19.07 9.15
C SER A 26 -16.10 -17.87 8.21
N PHE A 27 -17.15 -17.68 7.41
CA PHE A 27 -17.26 -16.54 6.51
C PHE A 27 -17.21 -15.20 7.27
N TYR A 28 -18.00 -15.06 8.33
CA TYR A 28 -17.97 -13.86 9.18
C TYR A 28 -16.61 -13.65 9.86
N SER A 29 -15.98 -14.73 10.35
CA SER A 29 -14.66 -14.69 10.95
C SER A 29 -13.60 -14.17 9.99
N TRP A 30 -13.57 -14.68 8.75
CA TRP A 30 -12.66 -14.21 7.70
C TRP A 30 -12.93 -12.77 7.29
N ARG A 31 -14.20 -12.42 7.06
CA ARG A 31 -14.60 -11.04 6.74
C ARG A 31 -14.10 -10.05 7.80
N LYS A 32 -14.26 -10.40 9.08
CA LYS A 32 -13.79 -9.57 10.20
C LYS A 32 -12.27 -9.47 10.24
N LYS A 33 -11.54 -10.57 10.05
CA LYS A 33 -10.07 -10.58 10.06
C LYS A 33 -9.49 -9.72 8.94
N ILE A 34 -10.06 -9.82 7.73
CA ILE A 34 -9.61 -9.04 6.57
C ILE A 34 -9.95 -7.57 6.76
N ALA A 35 -11.17 -7.23 7.18
CA ALA A 35 -11.53 -5.85 7.49
C ALA A 35 -10.61 -5.22 8.56
N LYS A 36 -10.24 -6.00 9.59
CA LYS A 36 -9.27 -5.54 10.62
C LYS A 36 -7.87 -5.32 10.03
N ARG A 37 -7.42 -6.21 9.15
CA ARG A 37 -6.12 -6.06 8.45
C ARG A 37 -6.13 -4.81 7.58
N ASP A 38 -7.18 -4.61 6.78
CA ASP A 38 -7.28 -3.49 5.85
C ASP A 38 -7.41 -2.15 6.60
N ALA A 39 -8.11 -2.12 7.75
CA ALA A 39 -8.15 -0.94 8.62
C ALA A 39 -6.81 -0.63 9.32
N ALA A 40 -5.96 -1.64 9.54
CA ALA A 40 -4.63 -1.47 10.14
C ALA A 40 -3.53 -1.22 9.10
N ALA A 41 -3.81 -1.49 7.83
CA ALA A 41 -2.87 -1.38 6.74
C ALA A 41 -2.87 0.04 6.16
N VAL A 42 -1.94 0.87 6.62
CA VAL A 42 -1.56 2.12 5.92
C VAL A 42 -0.60 1.75 4.79
N PHE A 43 -1.01 0.87 3.88
CA PHE A 43 -0.24 0.66 2.65
C PHE A 43 -0.63 1.78 1.69
N VAL A 44 0.27 2.75 1.54
CA VAL A 44 0.14 3.79 0.51
C VAL A 44 0.57 3.16 -0.82
N PRO A 45 -0.30 3.11 -1.85
CA PRO A 45 0.10 2.69 -3.17
C PRO A 45 1.24 3.60 -3.66
N VAL A 46 2.36 2.99 -4.05
CA VAL A 46 3.51 3.70 -4.64
C VAL A 46 3.63 3.29 -6.10
N GLU A 47 3.74 4.27 -6.98
CA GLU A 47 4.06 4.06 -8.39
C GLU A 47 5.57 4.20 -8.57
N LEU A 48 6.20 3.24 -9.25
CA LEU A 48 7.63 3.30 -9.57
C LEU A 48 7.79 4.07 -10.89
N ILE A 49 8.45 5.23 -10.84
CA ILE A 49 8.77 6.03 -12.02
C ILE A 49 10.26 5.87 -12.29
N ASP A 50 10.63 5.28 -13.43
CA ASP A 50 12.02 5.22 -13.87
C ASP A 50 12.49 6.63 -14.28
N ALA A 51 13.52 7.14 -13.60
CA ALA A 51 14.08 8.47 -13.81
C ALA A 51 14.77 8.66 -15.18
N ASP A 52 15.01 7.57 -15.93
CA ASP A 52 15.79 7.56 -17.17
C ASP A 52 14.96 7.74 -18.46
N ASN A 53 13.68 8.10 -18.36
CA ASN A 53 12.83 8.34 -19.54
C ASN A 53 13.08 9.73 -20.19
N ASN A 54 14.34 10.12 -20.38
CA ASN A 54 14.72 11.20 -21.29
C ASN A 54 15.38 10.61 -22.54
N ASP A 55 14.62 10.62 -23.63
CA ASP A 55 15.03 10.67 -25.04
C ASP A 55 16.36 9.95 -25.41
N GLY A 56 16.25 8.66 -25.73
CA GLY A 56 17.02 8.06 -26.81
C GLY A 56 18.53 7.86 -26.65
N VAL A 57 19.11 7.94 -25.44
CA VAL A 57 20.50 7.53 -25.21
C VAL A 57 20.54 6.36 -24.24
N GLN A 58 20.86 5.18 -24.76
CA GLN A 58 21.17 3.97 -23.99
C GLN A 58 22.49 4.20 -23.24
N VAL A 59 22.43 4.88 -22.10
CA VAL A 59 23.55 4.91 -21.15
C VAL A 59 23.44 3.64 -20.33
N GLU A 60 24.49 2.82 -20.36
CA GLU A 60 24.65 1.63 -19.52
C GLU A 60 24.14 1.92 -18.10
N SER A 61 23.09 1.20 -17.71
CA SER A 61 22.47 1.24 -16.39
C SER A 61 23.47 0.74 -15.34
N VAL A 62 24.40 1.59 -14.95
CA VAL A 62 25.26 1.37 -13.79
C VAL A 62 24.45 1.79 -12.57
N LEU A 63 23.51 0.91 -12.20
CA LEU A 63 22.84 0.88 -10.90
C LEU A 63 22.29 2.26 -10.49
N SER A 64 21.03 2.53 -10.86
CA SER A 64 20.25 3.57 -10.20
C SER A 64 20.00 3.12 -8.76
N ASP A 65 21.04 3.23 -7.93
CA ASP A 65 21.10 2.77 -6.55
C ASP A 65 20.31 3.69 -5.61
N ARG A 66 19.48 4.55 -6.19
CA ARG A 66 18.80 5.65 -5.52
C ARG A 66 17.30 5.46 -5.62
N LEU A 67 16.68 5.24 -4.46
CA LEU A 67 15.23 5.27 -4.31
C LEU A 67 14.81 6.69 -3.92
N GLU A 68 13.87 7.25 -4.68
CA GLU A 68 13.18 8.49 -4.31
C GLU A 68 11.73 8.19 -3.92
N ILE A 69 11.29 8.75 -2.78
CA ILE A 69 9.90 8.69 -2.33
C ILE A 69 9.39 10.12 -2.26
N LEU A 70 8.31 10.41 -3.00
CA LEU A 70 7.60 11.68 -2.93
C LEU A 70 6.37 11.49 -2.02
N THR A 71 6.22 12.36 -1.03
CA THR A 71 5.04 12.35 -0.15
C THR A 71 3.99 13.35 -0.63
N PRO A 72 2.70 13.16 -0.30
CA PRO A 72 1.64 14.10 -0.67
C PRO A 72 1.86 15.54 -0.15
N GLY A 73 2.54 15.69 0.99
CA GLY A 73 2.92 17.00 1.54
C GLY A 73 4.13 17.66 0.86
N GLY A 74 4.65 17.07 -0.23
CA GLY A 74 5.71 17.65 -1.04
C GLY A 74 7.13 17.34 -0.57
N PHE A 75 7.31 16.40 0.36
CA PHE A 75 8.65 15.97 0.76
C PHE A 75 9.23 14.99 -0.26
N ALA A 76 10.49 15.21 -0.61
CA ALA A 76 11.26 14.29 -1.46
C ALA A 76 12.33 13.60 -0.61
N LEU A 77 12.18 12.30 -0.46
CA LEU A 77 13.04 11.43 0.33
C LEU A 77 13.95 10.64 -0.61
N ARG A 78 15.27 10.88 -0.56
CA ARG A 78 16.25 10.21 -1.43
C ARG A 78 17.19 9.34 -0.61
N PHE A 79 17.30 8.07 -0.99
CA PHE A 79 18.15 7.11 -0.28
C PHE A 79 18.93 6.21 -1.22
N PHE A 80 20.10 5.77 -0.77
CA PHE A 80 20.86 4.72 -1.44
C PHE A 80 20.39 3.32 -1.01
N HIS A 81 20.61 2.24 -1.78
CA HIS A 81 20.12 0.89 -1.42
C HIS A 81 20.59 0.39 -0.04
N ALA A 82 21.71 0.90 0.45
CA ALA A 82 22.26 0.56 1.77
C ALA A 82 21.49 1.18 2.95
N THR A 83 20.33 1.81 2.70
CA THR A 83 19.56 2.50 3.73
C THR A 83 18.83 1.51 4.64
N ASN A 84 19.11 1.60 5.93
CA ASN A 84 18.50 0.75 6.94
C ASN A 84 17.02 1.11 7.14
N THR A 85 16.18 0.07 7.24
CA THR A 85 14.72 0.17 7.43
C THR A 85 14.30 0.95 8.69
N ASN A 86 15.10 0.91 9.76
CA ASN A 86 14.81 1.67 10.99
C ASN A 86 14.91 3.18 10.75
N ARG A 87 15.97 3.63 10.06
CA ARG A 87 16.14 5.06 9.72
C ARG A 87 15.05 5.55 8.77
N LEU A 88 14.67 4.72 7.80
CA LEU A 88 13.57 5.04 6.89
C LEU A 88 12.25 5.21 7.65
N SER A 89 11.97 4.30 8.60
CA SER A 89 10.76 4.36 9.43
C SER A 89 10.72 5.61 10.32
N GLU A 90 11.87 5.99 10.91
CA GLU A 90 11.98 7.21 11.70
C GLU A 90 11.73 8.47 10.86
N LEU A 91 12.29 8.56 9.66
CA LEU A 91 12.11 9.69 8.75
C LEU A 91 10.65 9.81 8.26
N LEU A 92 10.05 8.71 7.83
CA LEU A 92 8.64 8.68 7.44
C LEU A 92 7.74 9.08 8.62
N GLY A 93 8.02 8.59 9.82
CA GLY A 93 7.29 8.98 11.02
C GLY A 93 7.46 10.47 11.39
N ALA A 94 8.60 11.09 11.08
CA ALA A 94 8.79 12.52 11.27
C ALA A 94 7.99 13.34 10.24
N ILE A 95 7.99 12.92 8.98
CA ILE A 95 7.24 13.59 7.90
C ILE A 95 5.74 13.53 8.16
N LEU A 96 5.20 12.36 8.54
CA LEU A 96 3.78 12.23 8.85
C LEU A 96 3.32 13.20 9.94
N ARG A 97 4.14 13.43 10.98
CA ARG A 97 3.82 14.40 12.04
C ARG A 97 3.80 15.84 11.54
N ILE A 98 4.67 16.16 10.58
CA ILE A 98 4.72 17.49 9.97
C ILE A 98 3.52 17.68 9.04
N GLU A 99 3.17 16.67 8.24
CA GLU A 99 2.01 16.69 7.34
C GLU A 99 0.70 16.78 8.14
N ASP A 100 0.53 16.00 9.22
CA ASP A 100 -0.64 16.10 10.10
C ASP A 100 -0.77 17.47 10.78
N GLY A 101 0.36 18.12 11.09
CA GLY A 101 0.40 19.47 11.67
C GLY A 101 0.18 20.58 10.64
N ALA A 102 0.46 20.34 9.36
CA ALA A 102 0.36 21.33 8.28
C ALA A 102 -1.06 21.48 7.71
N VAL A 103 -1.97 20.53 7.97
CA VAL A 103 -3.38 20.57 7.49
C VAL A 103 -4.27 21.53 8.33
N SER A 104 -3.73 22.22 9.33
CA SER A 104 -4.42 23.31 10.04
C SER A 104 -3.85 24.68 9.71
N CYS A 105 -4.16 25.21 8.52
CA CYS A 105 -4.17 26.64 8.19
C CYS A 105 -5.16 26.89 7.04
#